data_AF-A0A5Y7URZ1-F1
#
_entry.id   AF-A0A5Y7URZ1-F1
#
_cell.length_a   1.000
_cell.length_b   1.000
_cell.length_c   1.000
_cell.angle_alpha   90.00
_cell.angle_beta   90.00
_cell.angle_gamma   90.00
#
_symmetry.space_group_name_H-M   'P 1'
#
loop_
_entity.id
_entity.type
_entity.pdbx_description
1 polymer ?
#
loop_
_entity_poly.entity_id
_entity_poly.type
_entity_poly.pdbx_seq_one_letter_code
_entity_poly.pdbx_strand_id
1 'polypeptide(L)'
;MNQNPFSFYDFLGYLIPGGFFILLIYFCGLIFDLDILIDLRELLRGQSQIFGILNYASIVIITYIAGHFISITSAFFIEKYMNKKLGYPSIYLFNKLTGTSEKACYPSCDELNVDKKTKIKNRIINSILSPITLWDYLTKRLCYSQSLPFHLANTTWLMIKEGYEKKFITNSKLLKGEAGLHDDLFRLAYHYVYEFSKQHQTKIQNYVALYGFCRNICLVFIISFWISVTTFIYRLFTESNFIYSLLSMMLSFLFTYVFYVGFVKFYRRYTLEVLMAFAVLQSRETIS
;
A
#
# COMPACT_ATOMS: atom_id res chain seq x y z
N MET A 1 22.26 2.10 16.70
CA MET A 1 21.30 0.97 16.70
C MET A 1 21.73 0.01 15.62
N ASN A 2 22.03 -1.25 15.96
CA ASN A 2 22.34 -2.29 14.97
C ASN A 2 21.03 -2.73 14.31
N GLN A 3 20.58 -2.01 13.28
CA GLN A 3 19.59 -2.59 12.36
C GLN A 3 20.30 -3.71 11.61
N ASN A 4 19.74 -4.90 11.66
CA ASN A 4 20.17 -5.99 10.80
C ASN A 4 20.07 -5.48 9.34
N PRO A 5 21.10 -5.65 8.51
CA PRO A 5 21.10 -5.12 7.14
C PRO A 5 19.97 -5.71 6.29
N PHE A 6 19.40 -6.83 6.74
CA PHE A 6 18.18 -7.42 6.21
C PHE A 6 17.06 -7.32 7.25
N SER A 7 16.07 -6.47 6.98
CA SER A 7 14.96 -6.23 7.89
C SER A 7 13.79 -7.19 7.59
N PHE A 8 12.87 -7.33 8.55
CA PHE A 8 11.60 -8.03 8.31
C PHE A 8 10.81 -7.41 7.15
N TYR A 9 10.98 -6.10 6.94
CA TYR A 9 10.41 -5.38 5.81
C TYR A 9 11.02 -5.85 4.47
N ASP A 10 12.31 -6.19 4.42
CA ASP A 10 12.93 -6.67 3.18
C ASP A 10 12.35 -8.02 2.72
N PHE A 11 12.07 -8.90 3.68
CA PHE A 11 11.45 -10.18 3.42
C PHE A 11 10.00 -10.06 2.95
N LEU A 12 9.15 -9.38 3.74
CA LEU A 12 7.73 -9.24 3.43
C LEU A 12 7.46 -8.25 2.30
N GLY A 13 8.16 -7.12 2.29
CA GLY A 13 7.95 -6.04 1.35
C GLY A 13 8.50 -6.35 -0.04
N TYR A 14 9.64 -7.04 -0.14
CA TYR A 14 10.30 -7.24 -1.44
C TYR A 14 10.36 -8.72 -1.83
N LEU A 15 10.93 -9.58 -0.99
CA LEU A 15 11.18 -10.96 -1.39
C LEU A 15 9.89 -11.73 -1.72
N ILE A 16 8.89 -11.75 -0.84
CA ILE A 16 7.65 -12.50 -1.10
C ILE A 16 6.89 -11.96 -2.33
N PRO A 17 6.63 -10.64 -2.47
CA PRO A 17 5.89 -10.14 -3.62
C PRO A 17 6.64 -10.35 -4.94
N GLY A 18 7.96 -10.20 -4.94
CA GLY A 18 8.78 -10.50 -6.11
C GLY A 18 8.72 -11.97 -6.51
N GLY A 19 8.76 -12.88 -5.54
CA GLY A 19 8.74 -14.32 -5.81
C GLY A 19 7.39 -14.75 -6.37
N PHE A 20 6.31 -14.19 -5.81
CA PHE A 20 4.96 -14.42 -6.31
C PHE A 20 4.78 -13.88 -7.74
N PHE A 21 5.37 -12.73 -8.06
CA PHE A 21 5.33 -12.18 -9.42
C PHE A 21 6.14 -12.99 -10.43
N ILE A 22 7.35 -13.45 -10.07
CA ILE A 22 8.16 -14.33 -10.94
C ILE A 22 7.41 -15.64 -11.19
N LEU A 23 6.79 -16.23 -10.16
CA LEU A 23 5.97 -17.43 -10.30
C LEU A 23 4.79 -17.22 -11.24
N LEU A 24 4.12 -16.05 -11.15
CA LEU A 24 3.04 -15.67 -12.05
C LEU A 24 3.54 -15.52 -13.50
N ILE A 25 4.68 -14.86 -13.72
CA ILE A 25 5.30 -14.76 -15.05
C ILE A 25 5.64 -16.16 -15.58
N TYR A 26 6.15 -17.04 -14.72
CA TYR A 26 6.51 -18.40 -15.11
C TYR A 26 5.30 -19.19 -15.62
N PHE A 27 4.19 -19.18 -14.88
CA PHE A 27 2.96 -19.84 -15.35
C PHE A 27 2.36 -19.17 -16.58
N CYS A 28 2.48 -17.83 -16.69
CA CYS A 28 2.05 -17.10 -17.88
C CYS A 28 2.85 -17.55 -19.13
N GLY A 29 4.17 -17.62 -19.03
CA GLY A 29 5.03 -18.05 -20.14
C GLY A 29 4.78 -19.50 -20.58
N LEU A 30 4.43 -20.40 -19.65
CA LEU A 30 3.99 -21.76 -19.99
C LEU A 30 2.65 -21.81 -20.74
N ILE A 31 1.75 -20.84 -20.51
CA ILE A 31 0.44 -20.79 -21.16
C ILE A 31 0.54 -20.20 -22.57
N PHE A 32 1.46 -19.26 -22.79
CA PHE A 32 1.62 -18.55 -24.05
C PHE A 32 2.83 -19.02 -24.88
N ASP A 33 3.47 -20.14 -24.50
CA ASP A 33 4.67 -20.70 -25.15
C ASP A 33 5.74 -19.63 -25.45
N LEU A 34 6.08 -18.81 -24.45
CA LEU A 34 7.11 -17.78 -24.61
C LEU A 34 8.52 -18.39 -24.57
N ASP A 35 9.26 -18.29 -25.68
CA ASP A 35 10.62 -18.85 -25.84
C ASP A 35 11.60 -18.44 -24.73
N ILE A 36 11.54 -17.19 -24.27
CA ILE A 36 12.37 -16.63 -23.18
C ILE A 36 12.25 -17.45 -21.89
N LEU A 37 11.11 -18.11 -21.69
CA LEU A 37 10.80 -18.86 -20.48
C LEU A 37 11.20 -20.35 -20.58
N ILE A 38 11.34 -20.85 -21.80
CA ILE A 38 11.92 -22.15 -22.11
C ILE A 38 13.42 -22.13 -21.74
N ASP A 39 14.14 -21.05 -22.05
CA ASP A 39 15.54 -20.85 -21.65
C ASP A 39 15.73 -20.83 -20.13
N LEU A 40 14.80 -20.22 -19.39
CA LEU A 40 14.81 -20.16 -17.92
C LEU A 40 14.56 -21.54 -17.29
N ARG A 41 13.71 -22.36 -17.92
CA ARG A 41 13.45 -23.76 -17.56
C ARG A 41 14.68 -24.64 -17.81
N GLU A 42 15.41 -24.39 -18.89
CA GLU A 42 16.67 -25.10 -19.18
C GLU A 42 17.77 -24.73 -18.18
N LEU A 43 17.87 -23.46 -17.78
CA LEU A 43 18.79 -22.99 -16.75
C LEU A 43 18.52 -23.65 -15.38
N LEU A 44 17.25 -23.87 -15.03
CA LEU A 44 16.85 -24.62 -13.82
C LEU A 44 17.12 -26.13 -13.91
N ARG A 45 17.18 -26.69 -15.13
CA ARG A 45 17.43 -28.13 -15.39
C ARG A 45 18.92 -28.49 -15.46
N GLY A 46 19.83 -27.50 -15.51
CA GLY A 46 21.28 -27.72 -15.58
C GLY A 46 21.83 -28.57 -14.43
N GLN A 47 22.32 -29.78 -14.76
CA GLN A 47 22.60 -30.92 -13.89
C GLN A 47 23.89 -30.86 -13.06
N SER A 48 24.09 -29.89 -12.17
CA SER A 48 25.14 -30.07 -11.15
C SER A 48 24.79 -29.45 -9.80
N GLN A 49 25.10 -30.17 -8.72
CA GLN A 49 24.74 -29.80 -7.35
C GLN A 49 25.34 -28.45 -6.91
N ILE A 50 26.51 -28.07 -7.44
CA ILE A 50 27.15 -26.77 -7.20
C ILE A 50 26.41 -25.64 -7.95
N PHE A 51 25.96 -25.90 -9.18
CA PHE A 51 25.12 -24.94 -9.91
C PHE A 51 23.72 -24.83 -9.29
N GLY A 52 23.23 -25.87 -8.61
CA GLY A 52 21.98 -25.82 -7.85
C GLY A 52 21.96 -24.69 -6.80
N ILE A 53 22.99 -24.58 -5.95
CA ILE A 53 23.03 -23.54 -4.91
C ILE A 53 23.16 -22.13 -5.49
N LEU A 54 23.97 -21.97 -6.56
CA LEU A 54 24.13 -20.72 -7.30
C LEU A 54 22.82 -20.31 -8.01
N ASN A 55 22.07 -21.29 -8.52
CA ASN A 55 20.76 -21.07 -9.13
C ASN A 55 19.75 -20.60 -8.09
N TYR A 56 19.70 -21.23 -6.91
CA TYR A 56 18.81 -20.77 -5.82
C TYR A 56 19.16 -19.36 -5.34
N ALA A 57 20.45 -19.06 -5.15
CA ALA A 57 20.90 -17.71 -4.79
C ALA A 57 20.50 -16.68 -5.85
N SER A 58 20.67 -17.02 -7.13
CA SER A 58 20.27 -16.15 -8.26
C SER A 58 18.76 -15.90 -8.28
N ILE A 59 17.94 -16.92 -8.04
CA ILE A 59 16.47 -16.78 -7.97
C ILE A 59 16.08 -15.85 -6.81
N VAL A 60 16.71 -15.98 -5.64
CA VAL A 60 16.47 -15.10 -4.49
C VAL A 60 16.81 -13.65 -4.83
N ILE A 61 17.94 -13.41 -5.50
CA ILE A 61 18.36 -12.07 -5.93
C ILE A 61 17.37 -11.48 -6.95
N ILE A 62 17.01 -12.25 -7.99
CA ILE A 62 16.04 -11.83 -9.02
C ILE A 62 14.69 -11.51 -8.37
N THR A 63 14.24 -12.37 -7.47
CA THR A 63 13.02 -12.19 -6.69
C THR A 63 13.07 -10.91 -5.87
N TYR A 64 14.18 -10.63 -5.17
CA TYR A 64 14.33 -9.42 -4.38
C TYR A 64 14.31 -8.15 -5.26
N ILE A 65 15.00 -8.17 -6.40
CA ILE A 65 15.01 -7.05 -7.38
C ILE A 65 13.61 -6.83 -7.95
N ALA A 66 12.92 -7.90 -8.36
CA ALA A 66 11.53 -7.83 -8.83
C ALA A 66 10.61 -7.28 -7.74
N GLY A 67 10.82 -7.67 -6.49
CA GLY A 67 10.12 -7.15 -5.32
C GLY A 67 10.24 -5.63 -5.16
N HIS A 68 11.45 -5.10 -5.30
CA HIS A 68 11.69 -3.65 -5.29
C HIS A 68 10.93 -2.94 -6.41
N PHE A 69 10.96 -3.49 -7.62
CA PHE A 69 10.21 -2.96 -8.75
C PHE A 69 8.69 -2.91 -8.47
N ILE A 70 8.13 -4.00 -7.92
CA ILE A 70 6.71 -4.08 -7.52
C ILE A 70 6.40 -3.06 -6.41
N SER A 71 7.31 -2.89 -5.45
CA SER A 71 7.13 -1.93 -4.37
C SER A 71 7.04 -0.50 -4.88
N ILE A 72 7.94 -0.10 -5.77
CA ILE A 72 7.95 1.24 -6.34
C ILE A 72 6.70 1.49 -7.19
N THR A 73 6.37 0.56 -8.08
CA THR A 73 5.19 0.67 -8.95
C THR A 73 3.89 0.68 -8.15
N SER A 74 3.76 -0.16 -7.12
CA SER A 74 2.54 -0.19 -6.29
C SER A 74 2.35 1.11 -5.49
N ALA A 75 3.43 1.77 -5.06
CA ALA A 75 3.35 3.11 -4.46
C ALA A 75 2.81 4.15 -5.46
N PHE A 76 3.30 4.12 -6.71
CA PHE A 76 2.87 5.05 -7.75
C PHE A 76 1.41 4.86 -8.18
N PHE A 77 0.93 3.61 -8.22
CA PHE A 77 -0.43 3.31 -8.67
C PHE A 77 -1.43 3.20 -7.51
N ILE A 78 -1.24 2.25 -6.59
CA ILE A 78 -2.24 1.89 -5.57
C ILE A 78 -2.27 2.91 -4.44
N GLU A 79 -1.12 3.25 -3.86
CA GLU A 79 -1.08 4.20 -2.75
C GLU A 79 -1.51 5.60 -3.20
N LYS A 80 -1.01 6.06 -4.36
CA LYS A 80 -1.44 7.33 -4.94
C LYS A 80 -2.94 7.35 -5.23
N TYR A 81 -3.50 6.26 -5.75
CA TYR A 81 -4.94 6.14 -5.96
C TYR A 81 -5.71 6.28 -4.65
N MET A 82 -5.29 5.56 -3.61
CA MET A 82 -5.93 5.59 -2.30
C MET A 82 -5.86 6.98 -1.67
N ASN A 83 -4.68 7.59 -1.62
CA ASN A 83 -4.49 8.95 -1.09
C ASN A 83 -5.35 9.98 -1.85
N LYS A 84 -5.53 9.82 -3.17
CA LYS A 84 -6.43 10.67 -3.96
C LYS A 84 -7.91 10.45 -3.63
N LYS A 85 -8.33 9.21 -3.34
CA LYS A 85 -9.73 8.85 -3.13
C LYS A 85 -10.23 9.04 -1.69
N LEU A 86 -9.35 8.83 -0.71
CA LEU A 86 -9.66 8.85 0.72
C LEU A 86 -8.91 9.94 1.49
N GLY A 87 -7.86 10.54 0.93
CA GLY A 87 -6.93 11.39 1.66
C GLY A 87 -5.91 10.58 2.47
N TYR A 88 -4.95 11.27 3.08
CA TYR A 88 -3.99 10.65 3.99
C TYR A 88 -4.68 10.22 5.29
N PRO A 89 -4.28 9.09 5.91
CA PRO A 89 -4.85 8.67 7.20
C PRO A 89 -4.67 9.68 8.31
N SER A 90 -3.59 10.48 8.29
CA SER A 90 -3.34 11.53 9.30
C SER A 90 -4.43 12.60 9.33
N ILE A 91 -5.20 12.67 8.26
CA ILE A 91 -6.29 13.62 8.06
C ILE A 91 -7.62 12.94 8.34
N TYR A 92 -7.98 11.90 7.58
CA TYR A 92 -9.35 11.36 7.64
C TYR A 92 -9.69 10.69 8.98
N LEU A 93 -8.70 10.33 9.79
CA LEU A 93 -8.90 9.85 11.16
C LEU A 93 -9.65 10.85 12.04
N PHE A 94 -9.50 12.15 11.78
CA PHE A 94 -10.06 13.25 12.58
C PHE A 94 -11.27 13.95 11.94
N ASN A 95 -11.76 13.48 10.78
CA ASN A 95 -12.90 14.08 10.05
C ASN A 95 -14.18 14.30 10.88
N LYS A 96 -14.36 13.57 11.99
CA LYS A 96 -15.51 13.75 12.89
C LYS A 96 -15.42 15.02 13.75
N LEU A 97 -14.22 15.59 13.91
CA LEU A 97 -14.01 16.84 14.65
C LEU A 97 -14.46 18.05 13.85
N THR A 98 -14.17 18.07 12.55
CA THR A 98 -14.44 19.19 11.65
C THR A 98 -15.91 19.52 11.41
N GLY A 99 -16.87 18.75 11.94
CA GLY A 99 -18.32 19.05 11.90
C GLY A 99 -18.97 19.13 10.51
N THR A 100 -18.20 19.19 9.43
CA THR A 100 -18.69 19.32 8.07
C THR A 100 -18.74 17.94 7.40
N SER A 101 -19.94 17.61 6.93
CA SER A 101 -20.22 16.55 5.95
C SER A 101 -19.56 16.81 4.58
N GLU A 102 -18.68 17.81 4.49
CA GLU A 102 -17.76 17.93 3.38
C GLU A 102 -16.73 16.83 3.55
N LYS A 103 -16.99 15.72 2.85
CA LYS A 103 -16.01 14.68 2.57
C LYS A 103 -14.66 15.38 2.40
N ALA A 104 -13.73 15.08 3.29
CA ALA A 104 -12.31 15.33 3.17
C ALA A 104 -11.68 14.60 1.95
N CYS A 105 -12.37 14.61 0.80
CA CYS A 105 -11.71 14.71 -0.47
C CYS A 105 -11.20 16.15 -0.54
N TYR A 106 -10.03 16.42 0.01
CA TYR A 106 -9.20 17.44 -0.61
C TYR A 106 -8.75 16.74 -1.89
N PRO A 107 -9.25 17.14 -3.08
CA PRO A 107 -8.38 16.93 -4.22
C PRO A 107 -7.09 17.66 -3.84
N SER A 108 -5.95 16.99 -4.00
CA SER A 108 -4.69 17.70 -4.21
C SER A 108 -5.00 18.93 -5.06
N CYS A 109 -4.60 20.12 -4.61
CA CYS A 109 -5.06 21.47 -5.00
C CYS A 109 -5.05 21.84 -6.50
N ASP A 110 -5.04 20.88 -7.42
CA ASP A 110 -4.95 21.01 -8.87
C ASP A 110 -6.23 20.62 -9.63
N GLU A 111 -7.31 20.13 -8.98
CA GLU A 111 -8.45 19.57 -9.75
C GLU A 111 -9.32 20.59 -10.52
N LEU A 112 -9.21 21.89 -10.23
CA LEU A 112 -10.02 22.90 -10.91
C LEU A 112 -9.39 23.41 -12.23
N ASN A 113 -8.10 23.18 -12.46
CA ASN A 113 -7.38 23.51 -13.70
C ASN A 113 -6.62 22.30 -14.27
N VAL A 114 -7.27 21.14 -14.33
CA VAL A 114 -6.65 19.93 -14.85
C VAL A 114 -6.60 19.96 -16.37
N ASP A 115 -5.39 20.19 -16.90
CA ASP A 115 -5.05 20.00 -18.31
C ASP A 115 -5.64 18.70 -18.89
N LYS A 116 -6.07 18.74 -20.16
CA LYS A 116 -6.57 17.55 -20.89
C LYS A 116 -5.64 16.34 -20.74
N LYS A 117 -4.32 16.58 -20.72
CA LYS A 117 -3.27 15.56 -20.52
C LYS A 117 -3.41 14.82 -19.18
N THR A 118 -3.71 15.55 -18.11
CA THR A 118 -3.85 14.99 -16.77
C THR A 118 -5.18 14.23 -16.61
N LYS A 119 -6.25 14.66 -17.30
CA LYS A 119 -7.51 13.89 -17.37
C LYS A 119 -7.32 12.54 -18.07
N ILE A 120 -6.60 12.51 -19.21
CA ILE A 120 -6.31 11.27 -19.94
C ILE A 120 -5.45 10.33 -19.08
N LYS A 121 -4.37 10.85 -18.47
CA LYS A 121 -3.52 10.08 -17.54
C LYS A 121 -4.33 9.43 -16.42
N ASN A 122 -5.21 10.19 -15.77
CA ASN A 122 -6.05 9.68 -14.69
C ASN A 122 -7.04 8.61 -15.19
N ARG A 123 -7.54 8.73 -16.42
CA ARG A 123 -8.42 7.73 -17.03
C ARG A 123 -7.69 6.42 -17.30
N ILE A 124 -6.45 6.48 -17.79
CA ILE A 124 -5.59 5.29 -18.01
C ILE A 124 -5.29 4.60 -16.68
N ILE A 125 -4.88 5.36 -15.65
CA ILE A 125 -4.60 4.80 -14.32
C ILE A 125 -5.84 4.13 -13.72
N ASN A 126 -7.01 4.79 -13.81
CA ASN A 126 -8.26 4.21 -13.34
C ASN A 126 -8.68 2.97 -14.15
N SER A 127 -8.32 2.90 -15.43
CA SER A 127 -8.54 1.72 -16.25
C SER A 127 -7.67 0.56 -15.78
N ILE A 128 -6.38 0.76 -15.51
CA ILE A 128 -5.49 -0.28 -14.98
C ILE A 128 -5.94 -0.75 -13.59
N LEU A 129 -6.39 0.19 -12.75
CA LEU A 129 -6.90 -0.08 -11.41
C LEU A 129 -8.41 -0.40 -11.40
N SER A 130 -8.99 -0.80 -12.53
CA SER A 130 -10.41 -1.13 -12.62
C SER A 130 -10.89 -2.15 -11.58
N PRO A 131 -10.16 -3.23 -11.21
CA PRO A 131 -10.66 -4.14 -10.19
C PRO A 131 -10.84 -3.44 -8.84
N ILE A 132 -9.95 -2.51 -8.47
CA ILE A 132 -10.08 -1.71 -7.26
C ILE A 132 -11.25 -0.72 -7.37
N THR A 133 -11.39 -0.02 -8.51
CA THR A 133 -12.45 0.99 -8.68
C THR A 133 -13.84 0.35 -8.64
N LEU A 134 -13.99 -0.86 -9.21
CA LEU A 134 -15.21 -1.66 -9.14
C LEU A 134 -15.53 -2.03 -7.68
N TRP A 135 -14.56 -2.50 -6.91
CA TRP A 135 -14.77 -2.78 -5.49
C TRP A 135 -15.12 -1.53 -4.69
N ASP A 136 -14.43 -0.42 -4.89
CA ASP A 136 -14.73 0.85 -4.23
C ASP A 136 -16.16 1.33 -4.51
N TYR A 137 -16.66 1.07 -5.72
CA TYR A 137 -18.06 1.33 -6.10
C TYR A 137 -19.02 0.36 -5.37
N LEU A 138 -18.73 -0.95 -5.42
CA LEU A 138 -19.56 -2.00 -4.80
C LEU A 138 -19.69 -1.83 -3.29
N THR A 139 -18.59 -1.58 -2.58
CA THR A 139 -18.58 -1.51 -1.11
C THR A 139 -18.91 -0.13 -0.57
N LYS A 140 -19.21 0.84 -1.45
CA LYS A 140 -19.47 2.26 -1.12
C LYS A 140 -18.44 2.86 -0.15
N ARG A 141 -17.20 2.35 -0.18
CA ARG A 141 -16.09 2.74 0.72
C ARG A 141 -16.36 2.56 2.23
N LEU A 142 -17.45 1.89 2.62
CA LEU A 142 -17.91 1.83 4.02
C LEU A 142 -17.00 1.01 4.95
N CYS A 143 -16.22 0.08 4.40
CA CYS A 143 -15.51 -0.92 5.20
C CYS A 143 -14.13 -0.49 5.73
N TYR A 144 -13.54 0.62 5.27
CA TYR A 144 -12.13 0.93 5.58
C TYR A 144 -11.81 2.40 5.92
N SER A 145 -12.65 3.37 5.57
CA SER A 145 -12.40 4.80 5.85
C SER A 145 -13.08 5.30 7.15
N GLN A 146 -13.06 4.51 8.21
CA GLN A 146 -13.71 4.88 9.47
C GLN A 146 -12.85 5.87 10.26
N SER A 147 -13.42 7.04 10.53
CA SER A 147 -12.86 8.02 11.45
C SER A 147 -12.92 7.53 12.90
N LEU A 148 -12.06 8.07 13.75
CA LEU A 148 -12.00 7.72 15.16
C LEU A 148 -13.33 8.06 15.87
N PRO A 149 -13.70 7.33 16.95
CA PRO A 149 -14.77 7.78 17.83
C PRO A 149 -14.52 9.22 18.30
N PHE A 150 -15.55 10.06 18.33
CA PHE A 150 -15.41 11.51 18.57
C PHE A 150 -14.59 11.82 19.83
N HIS A 151 -14.88 11.15 20.95
CA HIS A 151 -14.16 11.36 22.21
C HIS A 151 -12.66 11.04 22.09
N LEU A 152 -12.30 9.93 21.44
CA LEU A 152 -10.91 9.54 21.24
C LEU A 152 -10.21 10.48 20.24
N ALA A 153 -10.91 10.89 19.18
CA ALA A 153 -10.40 11.84 18.21
C ALA A 153 -10.08 13.18 18.89
N ASN A 154 -11.01 13.72 19.67
CA ASN A 154 -10.88 15.04 20.30
C ASN A 154 -9.74 15.07 21.31
N THR A 155 -9.71 14.10 22.23
CA THR A 155 -8.65 13.97 23.24
C THR A 155 -7.27 13.81 22.61
N THR A 156 -7.13 12.91 21.64
CA THR A 156 -5.85 12.69 20.96
C THR A 156 -5.41 13.94 20.19
N TRP A 157 -6.33 14.62 19.51
CA TRP A 157 -6.03 15.82 18.74
C TRP A 157 -5.53 16.98 19.60
N LEU A 158 -6.15 17.22 20.75
CA LEU A 158 -5.72 18.26 21.71
C LEU A 158 -4.27 18.02 22.16
N MET A 159 -3.95 16.78 22.56
CA MET A 159 -2.59 16.40 23.00
C MET A 159 -1.56 16.55 21.88
N ILE A 160 -1.93 16.18 20.65
CA ILE A 160 -1.06 16.36 19.48
C ILE A 160 -0.80 17.86 19.27
N LYS A 161 -1.84 18.68 19.23
CA LYS A 161 -1.74 20.12 18.98
C LYS A 161 -0.83 20.80 19.99
N GLU A 162 -1.04 20.53 21.28
CA GLU A 162 -0.18 21.06 22.36
C GLU A 162 1.27 20.61 22.21
N GLY A 163 1.51 19.34 21.85
CA GLY A 163 2.85 18.81 21.62
C GLY A 163 3.59 19.52 20.50
N TYR A 164 2.89 19.79 19.38
CA TYR A 164 3.47 20.51 18.25
C TYR A 164 3.78 21.98 18.58
N GLU A 165 2.86 22.67 19.26
CA GLU A 165 3.06 24.06 19.67
C GLU A 165 4.24 24.20 20.65
N LYS A 166 4.40 23.26 21.59
CA LYS A 166 5.49 23.28 22.57
C LYS A 166 6.87 22.91 22.00
N LYS A 167 6.95 21.88 21.14
CA LYS A 167 8.24 21.29 20.74
C LYS A 167 8.80 21.74 19.41
N PHE A 168 7.94 22.05 18.43
CA PHE A 168 8.39 22.28 17.06
C PHE A 168 8.29 23.73 16.61
N ILE A 169 7.84 24.65 17.49
CA ILE A 169 7.65 26.09 17.21
C ILE A 169 6.99 26.29 15.84
N THR A 170 6.00 25.45 15.53
CA THR A 170 5.29 25.51 14.27
C THR A 170 4.31 26.68 14.28
N ASN A 171 4.34 27.49 13.22
CA ASN A 171 3.37 28.58 13.02
C ASN A 171 1.94 28.03 13.19
N SER A 172 1.17 28.62 14.10
CA SER A 172 -0.22 28.23 14.39
C SER A 172 -1.12 28.18 13.15
N LYS A 173 -0.74 28.87 12.06
CA LYS A 173 -1.40 28.81 10.75
C LYS A 173 -1.33 27.43 10.06
N LEU A 174 -0.28 26.63 10.28
CA LEU A 174 -0.16 25.27 9.72
C LEU A 174 -1.00 24.24 10.51
N LEU A 175 -1.30 24.54 11.78
CA LEU A 175 -2.09 23.70 12.69
C LEU A 175 -3.58 24.13 12.75
N LYS A 176 -4.00 25.10 11.92
CA LYS A 176 -5.28 25.80 12.07
C LYS A 176 -6.51 25.03 11.61
N GLY A 177 -6.38 23.79 11.17
CA GLY A 177 -7.51 22.93 10.80
C GLY A 177 -7.67 21.77 11.79
N GLU A 178 -8.88 21.54 12.28
CA GLU A 178 -9.26 20.28 12.96
C GLU A 178 -9.25 19.05 12.01
N ALA A 179 -8.80 19.26 10.77
CA ALA A 179 -8.74 18.30 9.69
C ALA A 179 -7.51 17.37 9.75
N GLY A 180 -6.77 17.32 10.87
CA GLY A 180 -5.60 16.44 11.01
C GLY A 180 -4.28 17.05 10.55
N LEU A 181 -3.21 16.24 10.55
CA LEU A 181 -1.85 16.69 10.18
C LEU A 181 -1.70 16.73 8.65
N HIS A 182 -1.62 17.94 8.12
CA HIS A 182 -1.29 18.22 6.72
C HIS A 182 0.23 18.19 6.48
N ASP A 183 0.62 18.01 5.21
CA ASP A 183 2.01 18.02 4.74
C ASP A 183 2.92 16.97 5.40
N ASP A 184 4.24 17.20 5.34
CA ASP A 184 5.27 16.31 5.90
C ASP A 184 5.34 16.38 7.45
N LEU A 185 4.37 17.04 8.12
CA LEU A 185 4.29 17.12 9.58
C LEU A 185 4.15 15.72 10.21
N PHE A 186 3.42 14.81 9.57
CA PHE A 186 3.35 13.42 10.04
C PHE A 186 4.75 12.78 10.17
N ARG A 187 5.67 13.11 9.25
CA ARG A 187 7.05 12.60 9.29
C ARG A 187 7.80 13.12 10.53
N LEU A 188 7.51 14.34 10.97
CA LEU A 188 8.09 14.92 12.18
C LEU A 188 7.64 14.15 13.43
N ALA A 189 6.33 13.90 13.59
CA ALA A 189 5.82 13.05 14.66
C ALA A 189 6.41 11.64 14.60
N TYR A 190 6.53 11.05 13.41
CA TYR A 190 7.16 9.74 13.23
C TYR A 190 8.60 9.74 13.75
N HIS A 191 9.45 10.68 13.32
CA HIS A 191 10.85 10.72 13.76
C HIS A 191 10.96 10.92 15.26
N TYR A 192 10.14 11.81 15.83
CA TYR A 192 10.11 12.04 17.28
C TYR A 192 9.74 10.76 18.05
N VAL A 193 8.63 10.11 17.69
CA VAL A 193 8.21 8.86 18.35
C VAL A 193 9.27 7.77 18.20
N TYR A 194 9.88 7.68 17.01
CA TYR A 194 10.91 6.70 16.73
C TYR A 194 12.14 6.95 17.58
N GLU A 195 12.57 8.19 17.82
CA GLU A 195 13.74 8.49 18.66
C GLU A 195 13.46 8.25 20.14
N PHE A 196 12.31 8.69 20.64
CA PHE A 196 12.02 8.75 22.08
C PHE A 196 11.24 7.54 22.62
N SER A 197 10.78 6.59 21.79
CA SER A 197 10.01 5.43 22.27
C SER A 197 10.41 4.08 21.67
N LYS A 198 11.39 3.42 22.30
CA LYS A 198 11.85 2.07 21.92
C LYS A 198 10.72 1.03 21.90
N GLN A 199 9.73 1.13 22.80
CA GLN A 199 8.62 0.18 22.88
C GLN A 199 7.68 0.26 21.66
N HIS A 200 7.54 1.42 21.02
CA HIS A 200 6.64 1.59 19.87
C HIS A 200 7.35 1.35 18.53
N GLN A 201 8.68 1.47 18.46
CA GLN A 201 9.46 1.28 17.23
C GLN A 201 9.16 -0.05 16.53
N THR A 202 9.22 -1.19 17.25
CA THR A 202 8.98 -2.52 16.66
C THR A 202 7.57 -2.64 16.10
N LYS A 203 6.57 -2.12 16.81
CA LYS A 203 5.17 -2.16 16.39
C LYS A 203 4.94 -1.28 15.14
N ILE A 204 5.55 -0.10 15.10
CA ILE A 204 5.51 0.81 13.95
C ILE A 204 6.15 0.13 12.72
N GLN A 205 7.36 -0.43 12.86
CA GLN A 205 8.03 -1.16 11.78
C GLN A 205 7.22 -2.35 11.25
N ASN A 206 6.55 -3.10 12.14
CA ASN A 206 5.69 -4.20 11.75
C ASN A 206 4.49 -3.72 10.92
N TYR A 207 3.85 -2.61 11.30
CA TYR A 207 2.80 -2.04 10.47
C TYR A 207 3.33 -1.52 9.14
N VAL A 208 4.56 -0.99 9.11
CA VAL A 208 5.22 -0.57 7.87
C VAL A 208 5.40 -1.75 6.91
N ALA A 209 5.90 -2.88 7.42
CA ALA A 209 6.06 -4.11 6.66
C ALA A 209 4.73 -4.67 6.16
N LEU A 210 3.70 -4.71 7.00
CA LEU A 210 2.39 -5.24 6.62
C LEU A 210 1.67 -4.36 5.61
N TYR A 211 1.71 -3.03 5.73
CA TYR A 211 1.09 -2.17 4.72
C TYR A 211 1.82 -2.32 3.37
N GLY A 212 3.16 -2.36 3.39
CA GLY A 212 3.97 -2.51 2.17
C GLY A 212 3.71 -3.84 1.48
N PHE A 213 3.70 -4.94 2.25
CA PHE A 213 3.34 -6.27 1.78
C PHE A 213 1.95 -6.29 1.12
N CYS A 214 0.92 -5.80 1.81
CA CYS A 214 -0.44 -5.82 1.27
C CYS A 214 -0.55 -5.01 -0.03
N ARG A 215 0.08 -3.83 -0.09
CA ARG A 215 0.10 -2.98 -1.28
C ARG A 215 0.79 -3.68 -2.46
N ASN A 216 1.93 -4.30 -2.22
CA ASN A 216 2.74 -4.95 -3.25
C ASN A 216 2.03 -6.19 -3.80
N ILE A 217 1.49 -7.04 -2.93
CA ILE A 217 0.71 -8.21 -3.33
C ILE A 217 -0.58 -7.82 -4.05
N CYS A 218 -1.24 -6.73 -3.63
CA CYS A 218 -2.40 -6.20 -4.34
C CYS A 218 -2.06 -5.89 -5.81
N LEU A 219 -0.90 -5.28 -6.09
CA LEU A 219 -0.46 -5.03 -7.46
C LEU A 219 -0.27 -6.33 -8.25
N VAL A 220 0.35 -7.34 -7.64
CA VAL A 220 0.52 -8.65 -8.29
C VAL A 220 -0.84 -9.27 -8.64
N PHE A 221 -1.83 -9.18 -7.76
CA PHE A 221 -3.19 -9.66 -8.06
C PHE A 221 -3.90 -8.85 -9.16
N ILE A 222 -3.67 -7.53 -9.24
CA ILE A 222 -4.19 -6.71 -10.35
C ILE A 222 -3.58 -7.18 -11.68
N ILE A 223 -2.28 -7.44 -11.72
CA ILE A 223 -1.61 -7.98 -12.92
C ILE A 223 -2.19 -9.35 -13.26
N SER A 224 -2.38 -10.23 -12.26
CA SER A 224 -3.00 -11.55 -12.44
C SER A 224 -4.42 -11.45 -12.99
N PHE A 225 -5.20 -10.45 -12.54
CA PHE A 225 -6.55 -10.20 -13.00
C PHE A 225 -6.55 -9.85 -14.49
N TRP A 226 -5.69 -8.93 -14.93
CA TRP A 226 -5.62 -8.57 -16.35
C TRP A 226 -5.17 -9.73 -17.24
N ILE A 227 -4.19 -10.51 -16.81
CA ILE A 227 -3.77 -11.72 -17.54
C ILE A 227 -4.95 -12.71 -17.63
N SER A 228 -5.67 -12.92 -16.52
CA SER A 228 -6.83 -13.81 -16.51
C SER A 228 -7.97 -13.32 -17.42
N VAL A 229 -8.20 -12.01 -17.51
CA VAL A 229 -9.18 -11.39 -18.43
C VAL A 229 -8.76 -11.66 -19.88
N THR A 230 -7.50 -11.43 -20.23
CA THR A 230 -7.01 -11.67 -21.60
C THR A 230 -7.11 -13.15 -21.98
N THR A 231 -6.72 -14.07 -21.07
CA THR A 231 -6.86 -15.51 -21.33
C THR A 231 -8.32 -15.94 -21.44
N PHE A 232 -9.22 -15.35 -20.65
CA PHE A 232 -10.66 -15.61 -20.74
C PHE A 232 -11.22 -15.19 -22.09
N ILE A 233 -10.88 -13.98 -22.57
CA ILE A 233 -11.30 -13.49 -23.89
C ILE A 233 -10.77 -14.41 -25.00
N TYR A 234 -9.48 -14.78 -24.97
CA TYR A 234 -8.90 -15.69 -25.95
C TYR A 234 -9.63 -17.05 -25.98
N ARG A 235 -9.84 -17.68 -24.81
CA ARG A 235 -10.52 -18.99 -24.73
C ARG A 235 -11.99 -18.95 -25.13
N LEU A 236 -12.65 -17.80 -24.97
CA LEU A 236 -14.03 -17.59 -25.41
C LEU A 236 -14.12 -17.65 -26.94
N PHE A 237 -13.13 -17.13 -27.66
CA PHE A 237 -13.08 -17.20 -29.13
C PHE A 237 -12.61 -18.55 -29.69
N THR A 238 -11.80 -19.31 -28.94
CA THR A 238 -11.24 -20.60 -29.40
C THR A 238 -12.07 -21.81 -28.96
N GLU A 239 -13.30 -21.61 -28.45
CA GLU A 239 -14.23 -22.68 -27.99
C GLU A 239 -13.59 -23.71 -27.04
N SER A 240 -12.66 -23.27 -26.18
CA SER A 240 -12.01 -24.14 -25.18
C SER A 240 -12.67 -23.97 -23.80
N ASN A 241 -12.40 -24.89 -22.88
CA ASN A 241 -12.90 -24.85 -21.50
C ASN A 241 -12.62 -23.50 -20.78
N PHE A 242 -13.58 -22.57 -20.85
CA PHE A 242 -13.45 -21.20 -20.30
C PHE A 242 -13.63 -21.11 -18.79
N ILE A 243 -14.18 -22.17 -18.17
CA ILE A 243 -14.54 -22.21 -16.75
C ILE A 243 -13.32 -21.94 -15.86
N TYR A 244 -12.15 -22.51 -16.19
CA TYR A 244 -10.93 -22.29 -15.41
C TYR A 244 -10.44 -20.84 -15.47
N SER A 245 -10.50 -20.20 -16.65
CA SER A 245 -10.14 -18.78 -16.79
C SER A 245 -11.13 -17.87 -16.05
N LEU A 246 -12.42 -18.19 -16.08
CA LEU A 246 -13.44 -17.47 -15.32
C LEU A 246 -13.19 -17.57 -13.81
N LEU A 247 -12.89 -18.77 -13.31
CA LEU A 247 -12.58 -19.01 -11.90
C LEU A 247 -11.31 -18.25 -11.47
N SER A 248 -10.26 -18.27 -12.30
CA SER A 248 -9.04 -17.48 -12.07
C SER A 248 -9.32 -15.97 -12.02
N MET A 249 -10.19 -15.47 -12.89
CA MET A 249 -10.59 -14.06 -12.92
C MET A 249 -11.38 -13.67 -11.66
N MET A 250 -12.33 -14.51 -11.23
CA MET A 250 -13.09 -14.27 -10.00
C MET A 250 -12.19 -14.31 -8.75
N LEU A 251 -11.25 -15.26 -8.69
CA LEU A 251 -10.35 -15.41 -7.56
C LEU A 251 -9.37 -14.24 -7.44
N SER A 252 -8.75 -13.84 -8.56
CA SER A 252 -7.85 -12.68 -8.62
C SER A 252 -8.57 -11.36 -8.29
N PHE A 253 -9.82 -11.21 -8.74
CA PHE A 253 -10.69 -10.07 -8.38
C PHE A 253 -10.96 -10.02 -6.86
N LEU A 254 -11.28 -11.15 -6.23
CA LEU A 254 -11.51 -11.24 -4.79
C LEU A 254 -10.24 -10.97 -3.97
N PHE A 255 -9.10 -11.54 -4.36
CA PHE A 255 -7.84 -11.29 -3.66
C PHE A 255 -7.37 -9.84 -3.79
N THR A 256 -7.59 -9.20 -4.94
CA THR A 256 -7.33 -7.76 -5.12
C THR A 256 -8.04 -6.95 -4.04
N TYR A 257 -9.31 -7.28 -3.75
CA TYR A 257 -10.06 -6.62 -2.67
C TYR A 257 -9.48 -6.86 -1.29
N VAL A 258 -9.23 -8.12 -0.93
CA VAL A 258 -8.71 -8.49 0.40
C VAL A 258 -7.41 -7.74 0.69
N PHE A 259 -6.47 -7.73 -0.25
CA PHE A 259 -5.19 -7.07 -0.08
C PHE A 259 -5.28 -5.54 -0.15
N TYR A 260 -6.19 -4.98 -0.96
CA TYR A 260 -6.43 -3.53 -0.96
C TYR A 260 -7.01 -3.06 0.38
N VAL A 261 -8.03 -3.74 0.92
CA VAL A 261 -8.59 -3.43 2.24
C VAL A 261 -7.55 -3.64 3.34
N GLY A 262 -6.75 -4.70 3.24
CA GLY A 262 -5.61 -4.95 4.12
C GLY A 262 -4.63 -3.78 4.13
N PHE A 263 -4.23 -3.30 2.95
CA PHE A 263 -3.37 -2.13 2.78
C PHE A 263 -3.96 -0.90 3.48
N VAL A 264 -5.20 -0.51 3.18
CA VAL A 264 -5.84 0.67 3.80
C VAL A 264 -5.91 0.53 5.32
N LYS A 265 -6.28 -0.66 5.81
CA LYS A 265 -6.38 -0.97 7.24
C LYS A 265 -5.03 -0.82 7.95
N PHE A 266 -3.95 -1.37 7.40
CA PHE A 266 -2.63 -1.30 8.02
C PHE A 266 -2.00 0.07 7.91
N TYR A 267 -2.21 0.78 6.80
CA TYR A 267 -1.74 2.16 6.67
C TYR A 267 -2.41 3.07 7.69
N ARG A 268 -3.73 2.93 7.88
CA ARG A 268 -4.47 3.63 8.94
C ARG A 268 -3.91 3.32 10.34
N ARG A 269 -3.66 2.04 10.65
CA ARG A 269 -3.13 1.61 11.95
C ARG A 269 -1.72 2.13 12.20
N TYR A 270 -0.87 2.11 11.18
CA TYR A 270 0.46 2.70 11.22
C TYR A 270 0.40 4.17 11.62
N THR A 271 -0.41 4.97 10.92
CA THR A 271 -0.56 6.39 11.22
C THR A 271 -1.13 6.61 12.62
N LEU A 272 -2.18 5.87 12.98
CA LEU A 272 -2.80 5.98 14.29
C LEU A 272 -1.81 5.70 15.43
N GLU A 273 -1.00 4.64 15.28
CA GLU A 273 0.00 4.25 16.29
C GLU A 273 1.03 5.37 16.50
N VAL A 274 1.55 5.95 15.42
CA VAL A 274 2.50 7.07 15.49
C VAL A 274 1.85 8.27 16.21
N LEU A 275 0.63 8.62 15.85
CA LEU A 275 -0.06 9.78 16.44
C LEU A 275 -0.43 9.58 17.92
N MET A 276 -0.87 8.37 18.30
CA MET A 276 -1.15 8.03 19.69
C MET A 276 0.12 7.97 20.53
N ALA A 277 1.19 7.36 20.01
CA ALA A 277 2.47 7.32 20.69
C ALA A 277 3.03 8.73 20.88
N PHE A 278 2.89 9.60 19.87
CA PHE A 278 3.26 11.01 19.97
C PHE A 278 2.48 11.69 21.10
N ALA A 279 1.15 11.55 21.13
CA ALA A 279 0.30 12.13 22.17
C ALA A 279 0.68 11.67 23.59
N VAL A 280 0.92 10.36 23.78
CA VAL A 280 1.31 9.80 25.08
C VAL A 280 2.68 10.28 25.56
N LEU A 281 3.63 10.48 24.64
CA LEU A 281 4.93 11.04 25.00
C LEU A 281 4.79 12.48 25.51
N GLN A 282 3.85 13.26 24.99
CA GLN A 282 3.60 14.62 25.50
C GLN A 282 3.01 14.61 26.90
N SER A 283 2.08 13.72 27.22
CA SER A 283 1.47 13.70 28.56
C SER A 283 2.45 13.26 29.66
N ARG A 284 3.37 12.34 29.35
CA ARG A 284 4.38 11.91 30.33
C ARG A 284 5.28 13.05 30.77
N GLU A 285 5.67 13.93 29.86
CA GLU A 285 6.51 15.09 30.17
C GLU A 285 5.76 16.21 30.92
N THR A 286 4.43 16.30 30.80
CA THR A 286 3.65 17.25 31.61
C THR A 286 3.49 16.82 33.08
N ILE A 287 3.78 15.55 33.40
CA ILE A 287 3.62 14.97 34.74
C ILE A 287 4.98 14.89 35.48
N SER A 288 6.10 15.01 34.77
CA SER A 288 7.46 15.08 35.31
C SER A 288 7.92 16.52 35.53
#